data_AF-A0A0C2DMU9-F1
#
_entry.id   AF-A0A0C2DMU9-F1
#
_cell.length_a   1.000
_cell.length_b   1.000
_cell.length_c   1.000
_cell.angle_alpha   90.00
_cell.angle_beta   90.00
_cell.angle_gamma   90.00
#
_symmetry.space_group_name_H-M   'P 1'
#
loop_
_entity.id
_entity.type
_entity.pdbx_description
1 polymer ?
#
loop_
_entity_poly.entity_id
_entity_poly.type
_entity_poly.pdbx_seq_one_letter_code
_entity_poly.pdbx_strand_id
1 'polypeptide(L)'
;VDGRPIELPNIEGIVVLNLLSWGSGANPWGTAKEESPFQKPTHYDGLLEVVGISDVSRLGLIQSKLAAGTRIAQGGSIRITTHEEWPVQVDGEPHIQPPGTITILKSALKAQMLKKAKKSRRGATSSQVRAVASEGSPYGPLGVPSSLDAAHGKSTPEALGDSDEEGDAFL
;
A
#
# COMPACT_ATOMS: atom_id res chain seq x y z
N VAL A 1 11.77 12.41 -19.66
CA VAL A 1 12.15 12.09 -18.25
C VAL A 1 13.65 11.88 -18.20
N ASP A 2 14.37 12.58 -17.33
CA ASP A 2 15.83 12.47 -17.17
C ASP A 2 16.60 12.56 -18.51
N GLY A 3 16.19 13.52 -19.35
CA GLY A 3 16.77 13.73 -20.69
C GLY A 3 16.31 12.73 -21.75
N ARG A 4 15.62 11.64 -21.39
CA ARG A 4 15.10 10.64 -22.33
C ARG A 4 13.68 10.99 -22.77
N PRO A 5 13.37 11.02 -24.08
CA PRO A 5 12.01 11.14 -24.56
C PRO A 5 11.20 9.89 -24.15
N ILE A 6 9.93 10.09 -23.83
CA ILE A 6 8.99 9.00 -23.50
C ILE A 6 7.81 9.16 -24.44
N GLU A 7 7.42 8.07 -25.09
CA GLU A 7 6.21 8.02 -25.90
C GLU A 7 5.00 7.93 -24.95
N LEU A 8 4.04 8.83 -25.13
CA LEU A 8 2.84 8.86 -24.29
C LEU A 8 1.80 7.87 -24.86
N PRO A 9 1.19 7.03 -24.00
CA PRO A 9 0.01 6.27 -24.40
C PRO A 9 -1.16 7.24 -24.66
N ASN A 10 -2.27 6.73 -25.22
CA ASN A 10 -3.48 7.54 -25.38
C ASN A 10 -4.04 7.94 -23.99
N ILE A 11 -3.91 9.23 -23.66
CA ILE A 11 -4.31 9.80 -22.37
C ILE A 11 -4.98 11.16 -22.56
N GLU A 12 -5.93 11.46 -21.69
CA GLU A 12 -6.60 12.76 -21.60
C GLU A 12 -6.05 13.62 -20.44
N GLY A 13 -5.30 13.00 -19.52
CA GLY A 13 -4.69 13.71 -18.40
C GLY A 13 -3.35 13.12 -17.96
N ILE A 14 -2.50 13.97 -17.39
CA ILE A 14 -1.21 13.58 -16.81
C ILE A 14 -1.12 14.07 -15.37
N VAL A 15 -0.64 13.20 -14.49
CA VAL A 15 -0.41 13.50 -13.07
C VAL A 15 1.05 13.23 -12.75
N VAL A 16 1.73 14.20 -12.14
CA VAL A 16 3.11 14.04 -11.65
C VAL A 16 3.06 14.10 -10.14
N LEU A 17 3.53 13.03 -9.48
CA LEU A 17 3.42 12.85 -8.04
C LEU A 17 4.81 12.87 -7.40
N ASN A 18 4.91 13.55 -6.27
CA ASN A 18 5.99 13.39 -5.29
C ASN A 18 5.52 12.61 -4.05
N LEU A 19 4.21 12.62 -3.79
CA LEU A 19 3.55 11.84 -2.75
C LEU A 19 2.59 10.85 -3.38
N LEU A 20 2.50 9.66 -2.81
CA LEU A 20 1.61 8.57 -3.28
C LEU A 20 0.11 8.86 -3.11
N SER A 21 -0.24 10.01 -2.56
CA SER A 21 -1.60 10.42 -2.28
C SER A 21 -1.91 11.71 -3.02
N TRP A 22 -2.98 11.70 -3.79
CA TRP A 22 -3.46 12.80 -4.61
C TRP A 22 -4.97 12.93 -4.48
N GLY A 23 -5.49 14.15 -4.57
CA GLY A 23 -6.93 14.46 -4.63
C GLY A 23 -7.81 13.60 -3.70
N SER A 24 -7.99 14.00 -2.44
CA SER A 24 -8.79 13.24 -1.46
C SER A 24 -8.23 11.85 -1.07
N GLY A 25 -6.91 11.67 -1.19
CA GLY A 25 -6.25 10.45 -0.73
C GLY A 25 -6.31 9.27 -1.70
N ALA A 26 -6.57 9.54 -2.99
CA ALA A 26 -6.43 8.55 -4.05
C ALA A 26 -4.95 8.27 -4.33
N ASN A 27 -4.64 7.07 -4.84
CA ASN A 27 -3.30 6.70 -5.27
C ASN A 27 -3.32 6.35 -6.77
N PRO A 28 -3.11 7.34 -7.66
CA PRO A 28 -3.07 7.10 -9.11
C PRO A 28 -1.91 6.20 -9.54
N TRP A 29 -0.83 6.09 -8.77
CA TRP A 29 0.24 5.14 -9.10
C TRP A 29 -0.17 3.68 -8.80
N GLY A 30 -1.09 3.49 -7.86
CA GLY A 30 -1.52 2.20 -7.37
C GLY A 30 -0.50 1.53 -6.45
N THR A 31 -0.84 0.35 -5.95
CA THR A 31 0.08 -0.47 -5.15
C THR A 31 1.03 -1.22 -6.08
N ALA A 32 2.33 -1.16 -5.79
CA ALA A 32 3.32 -1.92 -6.54
C ALA A 32 3.17 -3.41 -6.16
N LYS A 33 2.48 -4.19 -6.98
CA LYS A 33 2.56 -5.65 -6.96
C LYS A 33 3.28 -6.09 -8.23
N GLU A 34 4.52 -6.54 -8.03
CA GLU A 34 5.43 -7.36 -8.84
C GLU A 34 5.54 -7.14 -10.37
N GLU A 35 6.77 -7.29 -10.88
CA GLU A 35 7.18 -7.22 -12.30
C GLU A 35 6.92 -5.87 -13.02
N SER A 36 7.07 -4.76 -12.29
CA SER A 36 7.09 -3.45 -12.92
C SER A 36 8.55 -3.02 -13.19
N PRO A 37 8.85 -2.39 -14.34
CA PRO A 37 10.17 -1.75 -14.55
C PRO A 37 10.41 -0.57 -13.60
N PHE A 38 9.41 -0.16 -12.81
CA PHE A 38 9.49 0.97 -11.89
C PHE A 38 9.80 0.52 -10.46
N GLN A 39 10.50 1.39 -9.73
CA GLN A 39 10.79 1.16 -8.33
C GLN A 39 9.53 1.37 -7.49
N LYS A 40 9.51 0.79 -6.28
CA LYS A 40 8.46 1.10 -5.31
C LYS A 40 8.54 2.60 -5.00
N PRO A 41 7.48 3.39 -5.23
CA PRO A 41 7.53 4.83 -4.99
C PRO A 41 7.76 5.16 -3.53
N THR A 42 8.61 6.15 -3.30
CA THR A 42 8.79 6.75 -1.99
C THR A 42 8.98 8.25 -2.14
N HIS A 43 8.50 9.04 -1.18
CA HIS A 43 8.63 10.50 -1.24
C HIS A 43 10.06 11.01 -0.93
N TYR A 44 11.03 10.11 -0.73
CA TYR A 44 12.38 10.44 -0.27
C TYR A 44 13.51 9.88 -1.15
N ASP A 45 13.18 9.06 -2.15
CA ASP A 45 14.14 8.54 -3.15
C ASP A 45 14.60 9.61 -4.15
N GLY A 46 13.89 10.74 -4.22
CA GLY A 46 14.18 11.84 -5.13
C GLY A 46 13.70 11.59 -6.56
N LEU A 47 12.76 10.68 -6.73
CA LEU A 47 12.06 10.40 -7.97
C LEU A 47 10.64 10.98 -7.92
N LEU A 48 10.11 11.23 -9.11
CA LEU A 48 8.73 11.65 -9.34
C LEU A 48 8.03 10.57 -10.16
N GLU A 49 6.79 10.29 -9.79
CA GLU A 49 5.93 9.33 -10.46
C GLU A 49 5.07 10.02 -11.51
N VAL A 50 5.18 9.60 -12.77
CA VAL A 50 4.38 10.11 -13.89
C VAL A 50 3.28 9.11 -14.22
N VAL A 51 2.03 9.54 -14.08
CA VAL A 51 0.82 8.73 -14.31
C VAL A 51 -0.03 9.35 -15.41
N GLY A 52 -0.49 8.51 -16.34
CA GLY A 52 -1.46 8.85 -17.36
C GLY A 52 -2.88 8.47 -16.97
N ILE A 53 -3.83 9.32 -17.33
CA ILE A 53 -5.27 9.12 -17.15
C ILE A 53 -5.90 9.00 -18.55
N SER A 54 -6.48 7.85 -18.87
CA SER A 54 -7.03 7.59 -20.21
C SER A 54 -8.24 8.45 -20.52
N ASP A 55 -9.13 8.63 -19.54
CA ASP A 55 -10.43 9.26 -19.70
C ASP A 55 -11.04 9.62 -18.33
N VAL A 56 -12.14 10.38 -18.34
CA VAL A 56 -12.91 10.76 -17.13
C VAL A 56 -13.43 9.57 -16.34
N SER A 57 -13.77 8.45 -16.99
CA SER A 57 -14.27 7.26 -16.29
C SER A 57 -13.15 6.62 -15.48
N ARG A 58 -11.93 6.54 -16.04
CA ARG A 58 -10.73 6.09 -15.33
C ARG A 58 -10.39 7.02 -14.18
N LEU A 59 -10.51 8.34 -14.37
CA LEU A 59 -10.34 9.32 -13.29
C LEU A 59 -11.31 9.05 -12.13
N GLY A 60 -12.59 8.81 -12.41
CA GLY A 60 -13.60 8.49 -11.39
C GLY A 60 -13.29 7.23 -10.60
N LEU A 61 -12.79 6.19 -11.25
CA LEU A 61 -12.35 4.95 -10.59
C LEU A 61 -11.12 5.18 -9.69
N ILE A 62 -10.17 6.01 -10.12
CA ILE A 62 -9.01 6.39 -9.32
C ILE A 62 -9.44 7.17 -8.07
N GLN A 63 -10.33 8.16 -8.23
CA GLN A 63 -10.88 8.93 -7.12
C GLN A 63 -11.64 8.04 -6.12
N SER A 64 -12.33 7.01 -6.63
CA SER A 64 -13.02 6.00 -5.81
C SER A 64 -12.07 4.93 -5.23
N LYS A 65 -10.76 5.01 -5.50
CA LYS A 65 -9.72 4.07 -5.08
C LYS A 65 -9.93 2.63 -5.57
N LEU A 66 -10.68 2.47 -6.68
CA LEU A 66 -10.96 1.18 -7.32
C LEU A 66 -10.00 0.86 -8.47
N ALA A 67 -9.26 1.86 -8.96
CA ALA A 67 -8.24 1.70 -9.99
C ALA A 67 -7.02 2.59 -9.75
N ALA A 68 -5.90 2.26 -10.39
CA ALA A 68 -4.75 3.16 -10.55
C ALA A 68 -4.84 3.90 -11.88
N GLY A 69 -3.88 4.71 -12.30
CA GLY A 69 -3.71 5.17 -13.69
C GLY A 69 -2.69 4.31 -14.43
N THR A 70 -2.30 4.74 -15.63
CA THR A 70 -1.22 4.13 -16.40
C THR A 70 0.12 4.67 -15.90
N ARG A 71 1.00 3.80 -15.40
CA ARG A 71 2.37 4.21 -15.02
C ARG A 71 3.18 4.50 -16.27
N ILE A 72 3.57 5.75 -16.47
CA ILE A 72 4.31 6.19 -17.66
C ILE A 72 5.80 6.16 -17.40
N ALA A 73 6.25 6.76 -16.30
CA ALA A 73 7.66 6.90 -15.99
C ALA A 73 7.90 7.17 -14.50
N GLN A 74 9.15 6.97 -14.09
CA GLN A 74 9.68 7.42 -12.82
C GLN A 74 11.04 8.11 -13.07
N GLY A 75 11.29 9.27 -12.48
CA GLY A 75 12.55 10.00 -12.72
C GLY A 75 12.71 11.28 -11.90
N GLY A 76 13.92 11.84 -11.89
CA GLY A 76 14.26 13.02 -11.06
C GLY A 76 14.00 14.37 -11.75
N SER A 77 13.86 14.38 -13.08
CA SER A 77 13.56 15.55 -13.89
C SER A 77 12.52 15.22 -14.95
N ILE A 78 11.35 15.86 -14.82
CA ILE A 78 10.24 15.74 -15.76
C ILE A 78 10.16 17.02 -16.58
N ARG A 79 10.14 16.87 -17.90
CA ARG A 79 9.94 17.98 -18.83
C ARG A 79 8.75 17.63 -19.72
N ILE A 80 7.74 18.47 -19.69
CA ILE A 80 6.52 18.36 -20.48
C ILE A 80 6.49 19.55 -21.43
N THR A 81 6.30 19.32 -22.72
CA THR A 81 6.11 20.38 -23.70
C THR A 81 4.66 20.35 -24.16
N THR A 82 3.98 21.47 -24.00
CA THR A 82 2.58 21.68 -24.40
C THR A 82 2.56 22.60 -25.61
N HIS A 83 1.67 22.30 -26.56
CA HIS A 83 1.51 23.09 -27.80
C HIS A 83 0.28 23.99 -27.77
N GLU A 84 -0.55 23.85 -26.74
CA GLU A 84 -1.76 24.62 -26.50
C GLU A 84 -1.89 24.96 -25.01
N GLU A 85 -2.90 25.75 -24.66
CA GLU A 85 -3.20 26.11 -23.27
C GLU A 85 -3.77 24.91 -22.51
N TRP A 86 -3.22 24.61 -21.34
CA TRP A 86 -3.65 23.48 -20.51
C TRP A 86 -4.24 23.95 -19.18
N PRO A 87 -5.37 23.40 -18.72
CA PRO A 87 -5.76 23.52 -17.32
C PRO A 87 -4.81 22.70 -16.46
N VAL A 88 -4.15 23.36 -15.50
CA VAL A 88 -3.15 22.76 -14.63
C VAL A 88 -3.50 23.05 -13.18
N GLN A 89 -3.18 22.11 -12.30
CA GLN A 89 -3.29 22.28 -10.85
C GLN A 89 -1.97 21.86 -10.20
N VAL A 90 -1.37 22.75 -9.41
CA VAL A 90 -0.11 22.48 -8.68
C VAL A 90 -0.37 22.67 -7.20
N ASP A 91 -0.13 21.63 -6.39
CA ASP A 91 -0.29 21.64 -4.93
C ASP A 91 -1.62 22.21 -4.41
N GLY A 92 -2.69 22.10 -5.20
CA GLY A 92 -4.02 22.60 -4.86
C GLY A 92 -4.46 23.81 -5.67
N GLU A 93 -3.53 24.58 -6.24
CA GLU A 93 -3.80 25.86 -6.90
C GLU A 93 -4.04 25.67 -8.42
N PRO A 94 -5.25 25.97 -8.92
CA PRO A 94 -5.57 25.86 -10.33
C PRO A 94 -5.07 27.09 -11.13
N HIS A 95 -4.58 26.85 -12.34
CA HIS A 95 -4.23 27.90 -13.29
C HIS A 95 -4.29 27.39 -14.74
N ILE A 96 -4.28 28.33 -15.70
CA ILE A 96 -4.10 28.01 -17.12
C ILE A 96 -2.62 28.14 -17.47
N GLN A 97 -2.04 27.05 -17.94
CA GLN A 97 -0.66 27.00 -18.39
C GLN A 97 -0.60 27.30 -19.89
N PRO A 98 0.04 28.41 -20.33
CA PRO A 98 0.21 28.70 -21.75
C PRO A 98 1.07 27.64 -22.46
N PRO A 99 1.01 27.57 -23.80
CA PRO A 99 1.89 26.71 -24.59
C PRO A 99 3.36 26.96 -24.22
N GLY A 100 4.11 25.89 -24.00
CA GLY A 100 5.48 26.03 -23.57
C GLY A 100 6.07 24.76 -22.98
N THR A 101 7.10 24.94 -22.17
CA THR A 101 7.79 23.82 -21.52
C THR A 101 7.68 23.95 -20.01
N ILE A 102 7.03 22.97 -19.39
CA ILE A 102 6.95 22.80 -17.94
C ILE A 102 8.11 21.90 -17.53
N THR A 103 8.92 22.36 -16.58
CA THR A 103 10.02 21.56 -16.02
C THR A 103 9.78 21.36 -14.54
N ILE A 104 9.65 20.11 -14.12
CA ILE A 104 9.46 19.69 -12.75
C ILE A 104 10.72 18.96 -12.33
N LEU A 105 11.36 19.47 -11.29
CA LEU A 105 12.62 18.92 -10.77
C LEU A 105 12.39 18.34 -9.40
N LYS A 106 13.15 17.31 -9.04
CA LYS A 106 13.28 16.89 -7.65
C LYS A 106 13.62 18.11 -6.80
N SER A 107 12.86 18.32 -5.73
CA SER A 107 13.12 19.42 -4.82
C SER A 107 14.54 19.32 -4.27
N ALA A 108 15.28 20.44 -4.29
CA ALA A 108 16.54 20.55 -3.57
C ALA A 108 16.31 20.66 -2.05
N LEU A 109 15.13 21.12 -1.66
CA LEU A 109 14.73 21.31 -0.27
C LEU A 109 13.98 20.08 0.22
N LYS A 110 14.43 19.54 1.35
CA LYS A 110 13.73 18.46 2.08
C LYS A 110 13.23 19.01 3.41
N ALA A 111 12.01 18.66 3.76
CA ALA A 111 11.45 18.95 5.08
C ALA A 111 11.51 17.69 5.94
N GLN A 112 11.86 17.84 7.23
CA GLN A 112 11.68 16.77 8.20
C GLN A 112 10.23 16.78 8.67
N MET A 113 9.54 15.65 8.53
CA MET A 113 8.14 15.50 8.90
C MET A 113 7.98 14.47 10.00
N LEU A 114 6.97 14.66 10.86
CA LEU A 114 6.58 13.65 11.84
C LEU A 114 6.00 12.44 11.11
N LYS A 115 6.42 11.23 11.53
CA LYS A 115 5.85 9.98 11.04
C LYS A 115 5.15 9.25 12.18
N LYS A 116 4.00 8.63 11.88
CA LYS A 116 3.33 7.74 12.82
C LYS A 116 4.25 6.60 13.26
N ALA A 117 4.39 6.40 14.56
CA ALA A 117 5.15 5.28 15.10
C ALA A 117 4.42 3.95 14.85
N LYS A 118 5.16 2.93 14.37
CA LYS A 118 4.61 1.58 14.21
C LYS A 118 4.43 0.95 15.59
N LYS A 119 3.19 0.60 15.98
CA LYS A 119 2.95 -0.17 17.22
C LYS A 119 3.54 -1.57 17.03
N SER A 120 4.63 -1.86 17.74
CA SER A 120 5.14 -3.23 17.84
C SER A 120 4.14 -4.07 18.62
N ARG A 121 3.57 -5.09 17.98
CA ARG A 121 2.79 -6.13 18.67
C ARG A 121 3.77 -6.89 19.58
N ARG A 122 3.93 -6.46 20.83
CA ARG A 122 4.63 -7.26 21.85
C ARG A 122 3.79 -8.52 22.06
N GLY A 123 4.28 -9.66 21.57
CA GLY A 123 3.64 -10.95 21.81
C GLY A 123 3.55 -11.23 23.31
N ALA A 124 2.34 -11.39 23.82
CA ALA A 124 2.11 -11.87 25.17
C ALA A 124 2.40 -13.38 25.19
N THR A 125 3.63 -13.76 25.53
CA THR A 125 3.92 -15.13 25.97
C THR A 125 3.57 -15.21 27.45
N SER A 126 2.37 -15.69 27.77
CA SER A 126 2.01 -16.05 29.15
C SER A 126 2.59 -17.44 29.45
N SER A 127 3.68 -17.46 30.20
CA SER A 127 4.22 -18.68 30.80
C SER A 127 3.22 -19.20 31.85
N GLN A 128 2.45 -20.23 31.54
CA GLN A 128 1.66 -20.94 32.56
C GLN A 128 2.61 -21.74 33.46
N VAL A 129 2.75 -21.29 34.71
CA VAL A 129 3.41 -22.05 35.77
C VAL A 129 2.35 -23.00 36.35
N ARG A 130 2.48 -24.31 36.12
CA ARG A 130 1.60 -25.32 36.73
C ARG A 130 2.13 -25.68 38.11
N ALA A 131 1.41 -25.29 39.16
CA ALA A 131 1.68 -25.72 40.53
C ALA A 131 1.35 -27.21 40.68
N VAL A 132 2.29 -27.98 41.23
CA VAL A 132 2.09 -29.40 41.58
C VAL A 132 1.72 -29.45 43.05
N ALA A 133 0.48 -29.83 43.37
CA ALA A 133 0.04 -30.10 44.73
C ALA A 133 0.05 -31.61 44.97
N SER A 134 0.64 -31.98 46.10
CA SER A 134 0.89 -33.34 46.61
C SER A 134 -0.27 -33.88 47.45
N GLU A 135 -0.20 -35.21 47.65
CA GLU A 135 -0.77 -36.04 48.72
C GLU A 135 -2.07 -36.82 48.46
N GLY A 136 -2.01 -38.12 48.81
CA GLY A 136 -3.18 -38.91 49.19
C GLY A 136 -3.27 -40.32 48.59
N SER A 137 -2.49 -41.28 49.10
CA SER A 137 -2.74 -42.73 48.92
C SER A 137 -3.80 -43.22 49.93
N PRO A 138 -4.68 -44.17 49.56
CA PRO A 138 -4.69 -45.45 50.29
C PRO A 138 -5.05 -46.69 49.43
N TYR A 139 -4.55 -47.86 49.84
CA TYR A 139 -4.89 -49.23 49.37
C TYR A 139 -6.42 -49.49 49.43
N GLY A 140 -7.16 -49.89 48.37
CA GLY A 140 -7.39 -51.24 47.77
C GLY A 140 -8.81 -51.79 48.14
N PRO A 141 -9.44 -52.81 47.48
CA PRO A 141 -9.09 -53.56 46.25
C PRO A 141 -10.25 -53.90 45.23
N LEU A 142 -9.84 -54.41 44.06
CA LEU A 142 -10.45 -55.42 43.14
C LEU A 142 -11.91 -55.30 42.63
N GLY A 143 -12.04 -55.11 41.30
CA GLY A 143 -13.24 -55.39 40.50
C GLY A 143 -12.90 -55.51 38.99
N VAL A 144 -13.32 -56.61 38.38
CA VAL A 144 -13.03 -57.11 37.01
C VAL A 144 -13.62 -56.28 35.85
N PRO A 145 -13.17 -56.46 34.58
CA PRO A 145 -13.40 -55.53 33.48
C PRO A 145 -14.63 -55.88 32.61
N SER A 146 -15.30 -54.85 32.08
CA SER A 146 -16.31 -54.95 31.00
C SER A 146 -16.16 -53.73 30.08
N SER A 147 -15.55 -53.91 28.91
CA SER A 147 -16.22 -54.03 27.61
C SER A 147 -16.57 -52.68 26.96
N LEU A 148 -15.94 -52.46 25.81
CA LEU A 148 -16.47 -51.80 24.60
C LEU A 148 -17.15 -50.43 24.79
N ASP A 149 -16.51 -49.38 24.26
CA ASP A 149 -17.16 -48.62 23.19
C ASP A 149 -16.18 -47.78 22.37
N ALA A 150 -16.42 -47.83 21.07
CA ALA A 150 -15.73 -47.10 20.03
C ALA A 150 -16.48 -45.81 19.71
N ALA A 151 -15.79 -44.67 19.54
CA ALA A 151 -16.22 -43.61 18.63
C ALA A 151 -15.17 -42.49 18.48
N HIS A 152 -14.70 -42.33 17.24
CA HIS A 152 -14.66 -41.10 16.45
C HIS A 152 -14.18 -39.77 17.09
N GLY A 153 -13.08 -39.25 16.53
CA GLY A 153 -12.72 -37.84 16.59
C GLY A 153 -11.61 -37.49 15.59
N LYS A 154 -11.98 -37.37 14.31
CA LYS A 154 -11.10 -36.92 13.22
C LYS A 154 -11.20 -35.39 13.08
N SER A 155 -10.12 -34.82 12.53
CA SER A 155 -9.95 -33.48 11.93
C SER A 155 -9.89 -32.25 12.85
N THR A 156 -8.66 -31.75 12.99
CA THR A 156 -8.27 -30.33 13.01
C THR A 156 -9.01 -29.50 11.95
N PRO A 157 -9.43 -28.26 12.26
CA PRO A 157 -9.53 -27.22 11.27
C PRO A 157 -8.31 -26.29 11.34
N GLU A 158 -7.93 -25.88 10.14
CA GLU A 158 -6.77 -25.09 9.76
C GLU A 158 -6.81 -23.67 10.32
N ALA A 159 -5.62 -23.10 10.50
CA ALA A 159 -5.43 -21.70 10.84
C ALA A 159 -6.09 -20.81 9.78
N LEU A 160 -7.08 -20.03 10.19
CA LEU A 160 -7.59 -18.91 9.43
C LEU A 160 -6.44 -17.92 9.19
N GLY A 161 -6.07 -17.77 7.92
CA GLY A 161 -5.14 -16.74 7.46
C GLY A 161 -5.74 -15.36 7.75
N ASP A 162 -5.01 -14.58 8.54
CA ASP A 162 -5.30 -13.18 8.81
C ASP A 162 -5.13 -12.43 7.48
N SER A 163 -6.24 -11.99 6.90
CA SER A 163 -6.23 -11.07 5.76
C SER A 163 -5.75 -9.72 6.25
N ASP A 164 -4.53 -9.34 5.87
CA ASP A 164 -3.96 -8.02 6.10
C ASP A 164 -4.81 -6.94 5.40
N GLU A 165 -5.77 -6.37 6.12
CA GLU A 165 -6.36 -5.08 5.77
C GLU A 165 -5.34 -3.97 6.06
N GLU A 166 -4.52 -3.64 5.07
CA GLU A 166 -3.66 -2.47 5.08
C GLU A 166 -4.48 -1.22 4.68
N GLY A 167 -5.26 -0.73 5.63
CA GLY A 167 -5.97 0.55 5.55
C GLY A 167 -5.22 1.66 6.27
N ASP A 168 -4.05 2.06 5.77
CA ASP A 168 -3.38 3.28 6.23
C ASP A 168 -3.99 4.52 5.53
N ALA A 169 -5.23 4.83 5.92
CA ALA A 169 -5.77 6.17 5.78
C ALA A 169 -5.16 7.02 6.90
N PHE A 170 -4.22 7.90 6.57
CA PHE A 170 -3.74 8.93 7.49
C PHE A 170 -3.99 10.33 6.97
N LEU A 171 -4.70 11.07 7.83
CA LEU A 171 -4.62 12.52 8.00
C LEU A 171 -3.19 12.96 8.32
#